data_AF-A0A3D5RJE3-F1
#
_entry.id   AF-A0A3D5RJE3-F1
#
_cell.length_a   1.000
_cell.length_b   1.000
_cell.length_c   1.000
_cell.angle_alpha   90.00
_cell.angle_beta   90.00
_cell.angle_gamma   90.00
#
_symmetry.space_group_name_H-M   'P 1'
#
loop_
_entity.id
_entity.type
_entity.pdbx_description
1 polymer ?
#
loop_
_entity_poly.entity_id
_entity_poly.type
_entity_poly.pdbx_seq_one_letter_code
_entity_poly.pdbx_strand_id
1 'polypeptide(L)'
;MKKIAIVILFLLTLCLCGCERNEGEIMENDPFYSLQKIYNDKLLTRDELRKVNRKYYEETDFDLSEDLANQIKDDYRRVYKVKDDEEIIINRCIGIYENLVVIMISSENQIFHSCIIEEMIGGFSFTYVCDQKIIVWKKTK
;
A
#
# COMPACT_ATOMS: atom_id res chain seq x y z
N MET A 1 15.25 38.55 45.93
CA MET A 1 15.85 37.32 45.35
C MET A 1 15.05 36.11 45.83
N LYS A 2 14.38 35.41 44.91
CA LYS A 2 14.20 33.95 44.86
C LYS A 2 13.33 33.64 43.64
N LYS A 3 13.99 33.11 42.61
CA LYS A 3 13.40 32.55 41.39
C LYS A 3 12.63 31.29 41.79
N ILE A 4 11.35 31.14 41.46
CA ILE A 4 10.67 29.84 41.56
C ILE A 4 9.77 29.63 40.33
N ALA A 5 10.37 28.86 39.41
CA ALA A 5 9.84 27.97 38.38
C ALA A 5 8.42 28.20 37.82
N ILE A 6 8.39 28.60 36.56
CA ILE A 6 7.30 28.36 35.60
C ILE A 6 7.18 26.83 35.46
N VAL A 7 6.15 26.24 36.06
CA VAL A 7 5.80 24.84 35.85
C VAL A 7 5.04 24.76 34.52
N ILE A 8 5.81 24.43 33.50
CA ILE A 8 5.36 24.09 32.15
C ILE A 8 4.45 22.86 32.27
N LEU A 9 3.13 23.07 32.20
CA LEU A 9 2.16 21.98 32.08
C LEU A 9 2.08 21.56 30.59
N PHE A 10 3.19 20.99 30.10
CA PHE A 10 3.25 20.22 28.86
C PHE A 10 2.63 18.85 29.16
N LEU A 11 1.30 18.77 29.12
CA LEU A 11 0.54 17.53 29.35
C LEU A 11 -0.42 17.28 28.19
N LEU A 12 0.09 17.45 26.97
CA LEU A 12 -0.60 17.14 25.71
C LEU A 12 0.30 16.41 24.69
N THR A 13 1.39 15.78 25.12
CA THR A 13 2.33 15.06 24.22
C THR A 13 2.46 13.57 24.51
N LEU A 14 1.58 12.98 25.33
CA LEU A 14 1.55 11.53 25.58
C LEU A 14 0.40 10.86 24.82
N CYS A 15 0.49 10.90 23.49
CA CYS A 15 -0.10 9.89 22.61
C CYS A 15 0.74 9.72 21.33
N LEU A 16 2.06 9.95 21.43
CA LEU A 16 2.99 9.28 20.54
C LEU A 16 3.14 7.85 21.06
N CYS A 17 2.08 7.04 20.85
CA CYS A 17 2.32 5.61 20.68
C CYS A 17 3.35 5.52 19.57
N GLY A 18 4.59 5.20 19.94
CA GLY A 18 5.58 4.68 19.03
C GLY A 18 5.02 3.38 18.46
N CYS A 19 4.19 3.48 17.44
CA CYS A 19 4.18 2.48 16.39
C CYS A 19 5.54 2.65 15.73
N GLU A 20 6.54 1.89 16.16
CA GLU A 20 7.61 1.49 15.25
C GLU A 20 6.90 0.82 14.07
N ARG A 21 6.59 1.61 13.03
CA ARG A 21 5.99 1.10 11.80
C ARG A 21 7.16 0.53 11.02
N ASN A 22 7.27 -0.79 10.98
CA ASN A 22 8.22 -1.48 10.12
C ASN A 22 8.08 -0.93 8.69
N GLU A 23 9.08 -0.15 8.28
CA GLU A 23 9.16 0.61 7.05
C GLU A 23 9.54 -0.31 5.89
N GLY A 24 8.65 -1.25 5.55
CA GLY A 24 8.58 -1.75 4.19
C GLY A 24 8.15 -0.57 3.31
N GLU A 25 9.07 0.35 3.04
CA GLU A 25 8.82 1.55 2.25
C GLU A 25 8.35 1.08 0.87
N ILE A 26 7.08 1.36 0.54
CA ILE A 26 6.67 1.25 -0.86
C ILE A 26 7.46 2.33 -1.57
N MET A 27 8.52 1.93 -2.26
CA MET A 27 9.20 2.83 -3.17
C MET A 27 8.19 3.21 -4.25
N GLU A 28 7.71 4.45 -4.19
CA GLU A 28 6.76 5.06 -5.11
C GLU A 28 7.44 5.23 -6.48
N ASN A 29 7.46 4.17 -7.27
CA ASN A 29 8.17 4.08 -8.53
C ASN A 29 7.16 3.91 -9.66
N ASP A 30 7.04 4.90 -10.54
CA ASP A 30 6.16 4.80 -11.70
C ASP A 30 6.37 3.48 -12.47
N PRO A 31 5.31 2.70 -12.77
CA PRO A 31 3.87 3.01 -12.60
C PRO A 31 3.22 2.51 -11.29
N PHE A 32 3.99 2.08 -10.30
CA PHE A 32 3.51 1.51 -9.04
C PHE A 32 3.52 2.49 -7.87
N TYR A 33 2.40 2.53 -7.15
CA TYR A 33 2.19 3.46 -6.05
C TYR A 33 1.52 2.82 -4.85
N SER A 34 1.72 3.38 -3.66
CA SER A 34 0.95 2.97 -2.48
C SER A 34 -0.51 3.40 -2.57
N LEU A 35 -1.40 2.63 -1.93
CA LEU A 35 -2.81 3.00 -1.82
C LEU A 35 -2.99 4.35 -1.09
N GLN A 36 -2.15 4.63 -0.09
CA GLN A 36 -2.11 5.90 0.63
C GLN A 36 -1.80 7.07 -0.31
N LYS A 37 -0.81 6.93 -1.20
CA LYS A 37 -0.46 7.96 -2.18
C LYS A 37 -1.59 8.21 -3.17
N ILE A 38 -2.15 7.15 -3.75
CA ILE A 38 -3.27 7.25 -4.69
C ILE A 38 -4.48 7.98 -4.06
N TYR A 39 -4.77 7.71 -2.79
CA TYR A 39 -5.81 8.42 -2.05
C TYR A 39 -5.44 9.89 -1.79
N ASN A 40 -4.22 10.17 -1.33
CA ASN A 40 -3.73 11.53 -1.06
C ASN A 40 -3.73 12.41 -2.33
N ASP A 41 -3.39 11.81 -3.47
CA ASP A 41 -3.39 12.45 -4.79
C ASP A 41 -4.81 12.59 -5.38
N LYS A 42 -5.85 12.15 -4.65
CA LYS A 42 -7.27 12.19 -5.04
C LYS A 42 -7.56 11.43 -6.34
N LEU A 43 -6.74 10.42 -6.65
CA LEU A 43 -6.93 9.52 -7.79
C LEU A 43 -7.93 8.40 -7.47
N LEU A 44 -8.16 8.12 -6.17
CA LEU A 44 -9.33 7.38 -5.70
C LEU A 44 -10.15 8.26 -4.77
N THR A 45 -11.46 8.24 -4.96
CA THR A 45 -12.41 8.84 -4.02
C THR A 45 -12.47 8.05 -2.72
N ARG A 46 -12.97 8.67 -1.65
CA ARG A 46 -13.20 7.96 -0.38
C ARG A 46 -14.19 6.80 -0.54
N ASP A 47 -15.18 6.92 -1.43
CA ASP A 47 -16.14 5.85 -1.70
C ASP A 47 -15.52 4.68 -2.44
N GLU A 48 -14.59 4.93 -3.36
CA GLU A 48 -13.83 3.86 -4.02
C GLU A 48 -12.85 3.20 -3.05
N LEU A 49 -12.16 3.98 -2.21
CA LEU A 49 -11.32 3.44 -1.14
C LEU A 49 -12.11 2.54 -0.18
N ARG A 50 -13.35 2.92 0.17
CA ARG A 50 -14.27 2.08 0.95
C ARG A 50 -14.55 0.74 0.24
N LYS A 51 -14.72 0.75 -1.08
CA LYS A 51 -14.92 -0.48 -1.88
C LYS A 51 -13.66 -1.34 -1.87
N VAL A 52 -12.48 -0.75 -2.06
CA VAL A 52 -11.18 -1.45 -1.96
C VAL A 52 -11.05 -2.11 -0.59
N ASN A 53 -11.31 -1.35 0.49
CA ASN A 53 -11.25 -1.87 1.85
C ASN A 53 -12.18 -3.07 2.06
N ARG A 54 -13.45 -2.94 1.63
CA ARG A 54 -14.41 -4.04 1.74
C ARG A 54 -13.94 -5.28 0.95
N LYS A 55 -13.49 -5.08 -0.29
CA LYS A 55 -12.99 -6.16 -1.16
C LYS A 55 -11.76 -6.85 -0.60
N TYR A 56 -10.85 -6.10 0.01
CA TYR A 56 -9.65 -6.65 0.64
C TYR A 56 -9.98 -7.72 1.69
N TYR A 57 -11.05 -7.54 2.46
CA TYR A 57 -11.51 -8.51 3.45
C TYR A 57 -12.53 -9.54 2.92
N GLU A 58 -12.91 -9.46 1.64
CA GLU A 58 -13.71 -10.49 0.95
C GLU A 58 -12.76 -11.49 0.26
N GLU A 59 -13.19 -12.75 0.09
CA GLU A 59 -12.44 -13.78 -0.65
C GLU A 59 -12.71 -13.79 -2.17
N THR A 60 -13.16 -12.65 -2.71
CA THR A 60 -13.53 -12.55 -4.13
C THR A 60 -12.73 -11.46 -4.81
N ASP A 61 -12.05 -11.84 -5.88
CA ASP A 61 -11.18 -10.96 -6.65
C ASP A 61 -11.79 -10.66 -8.03
N PHE A 62 -11.28 -9.61 -8.66
CA PHE A 62 -11.61 -9.29 -10.05
C PHE A 62 -10.74 -10.13 -11.00
N ASP A 63 -11.33 -10.60 -12.09
CA ASP A 63 -10.57 -11.26 -13.15
C ASP A 63 -9.72 -10.24 -13.91
N LEU A 64 -8.40 -10.40 -13.85
CA LEU A 64 -7.46 -9.71 -14.73
C LEU A 64 -7.34 -10.48 -16.04
N SER A 65 -7.46 -9.79 -17.18
CA SER A 65 -7.12 -10.42 -18.45
C SER A 65 -5.63 -10.78 -18.47
N GLU A 66 -5.28 -11.85 -19.18
CA GLU A 66 -3.90 -12.30 -19.32
C GLU A 66 -2.99 -11.19 -19.86
N ASP A 67 -3.43 -10.44 -20.87
CA ASP A 67 -2.70 -9.30 -21.43
C ASP A 67 -2.40 -8.21 -20.39
N LEU A 68 -3.37 -7.88 -19.52
CA LEU A 68 -3.20 -6.85 -18.50
C LEU A 68 -2.31 -7.36 -17.36
N ALA A 69 -2.47 -8.61 -16.96
CA ALA A 69 -1.60 -9.25 -15.98
C ALA A 69 -0.14 -9.28 -16.46
N ASN A 70 0.09 -9.63 -17.73
CA ASN A 70 1.43 -9.64 -18.32
C ASN A 70 2.05 -8.24 -18.38
N GLN A 71 1.28 -7.21 -18.79
CA GLN A 71 1.75 -5.81 -18.76
C GLN A 71 2.20 -5.38 -17.35
N ILE A 72 1.40 -5.67 -16.33
CA ILE A 72 1.73 -5.35 -14.94
C ILE A 72 3.00 -6.08 -14.51
N LYS A 73 3.15 -7.36 -14.84
CA LYS A 73 4.34 -8.15 -14.48
C LYS A 73 5.60 -7.63 -15.18
N ASP A 74 5.50 -7.25 -16.45
CA ASP A 74 6.63 -6.66 -17.20
C ASP A 74 7.06 -5.32 -16.61
N ASP A 75 6.11 -4.46 -16.26
CA ASP A 75 6.38 -3.21 -15.57
C ASP A 75 7.03 -3.45 -14.21
N TYR A 76 6.51 -4.42 -13.43
CA TYR A 76 7.05 -4.75 -12.11
C TYR A 76 8.49 -5.25 -12.23
N ARG A 77 8.75 -6.14 -13.19
CA ARG A 77 10.10 -6.65 -13.48
C ARG A 77 11.06 -5.52 -13.81
N ARG A 78 10.64 -4.59 -14.69
CA ARG A 78 11.46 -3.44 -15.10
C ARG A 78 11.78 -2.51 -13.93
N VAL A 79 10.77 -2.17 -13.12
CA VAL A 79 10.91 -1.20 -12.03
C VAL A 79 11.73 -1.74 -10.88
N TYR A 80 11.45 -2.97 -10.46
CA TYR A 80 12.08 -3.59 -9.29
C TYR A 80 13.28 -4.47 -9.63
N LYS A 81 13.69 -4.52 -10.92
CA LYS A 81 14.83 -5.27 -11.43
C LYS A 81 14.81 -6.75 -11.02
N VAL A 82 13.60 -7.32 -11.02
CA VAL A 82 13.37 -8.75 -10.80
C VAL A 82 14.06 -9.53 -11.92
N LYS A 83 14.66 -10.68 -11.61
CA LYS A 83 15.34 -11.48 -12.64
C LYS A 83 14.33 -12.12 -13.60
N ASP A 84 14.78 -12.50 -14.78
CA ASP A 84 13.91 -13.11 -15.80
C ASP A 84 13.43 -14.51 -15.39
N ASP A 85 14.23 -15.23 -14.61
CA ASP A 85 13.93 -16.57 -14.08
C ASP A 85 13.04 -16.56 -12.83
N GLU A 86 12.82 -15.39 -12.23
CA GLU A 86 12.01 -15.23 -11.03
C GLU A 86 10.51 -15.08 -11.39
N GLU A 87 9.67 -15.84 -10.69
CA GLU A 87 8.23 -15.80 -10.87
C GLU A 87 7.62 -14.56 -10.19
N ILE A 88 6.80 -13.82 -10.95
CA ILE A 88 5.98 -12.72 -10.44
C ILE A 88 4.51 -13.19 -10.43
N ILE A 89 3.92 -13.18 -9.25
CA ILE A 89 2.55 -13.64 -9.01
C ILE A 89 1.70 -12.45 -8.57
N ILE A 90 0.64 -12.15 -9.33
CA ILE A 90 -0.42 -11.25 -8.87
C ILE A 90 -1.38 -12.11 -8.06
N ASN A 91 -1.26 -12.07 -6.74
CA ASN A 91 -2.05 -12.89 -5.82
C ASN A 91 -3.52 -12.51 -5.84
N ARG A 92 -3.79 -11.20 -5.92
CA ARG A 92 -5.15 -10.66 -5.85
C ARG A 92 -5.30 -9.43 -6.71
N CYS A 93 -6.47 -9.30 -7.33
CA CYS A 93 -6.97 -8.06 -7.92
C CYS A 93 -8.18 -7.57 -7.13
N ILE A 94 -8.00 -6.48 -6.39
CA ILE A 94 -8.97 -5.97 -5.42
C ILE A 94 -9.88 -4.93 -6.07
N GLY A 95 -9.43 -4.26 -7.13
CA GLY A 95 -10.25 -3.31 -7.88
C GLY A 95 -9.60 -2.80 -9.15
N ILE A 96 -10.46 -2.49 -10.13
CA ILE A 96 -10.09 -1.85 -11.39
C ILE A 96 -10.91 -0.56 -11.49
N TYR A 97 -10.21 0.56 -11.61
CA TYR A 97 -10.76 1.90 -11.80
C TYR A 97 -10.10 2.48 -13.05
N GLU A 98 -10.74 3.42 -13.76
CA GLU A 98 -10.37 3.90 -15.11
C GLU A 98 -8.92 3.61 -15.58
N ASN A 99 -7.91 4.14 -14.87
CA ASN A 99 -6.49 3.92 -15.14
C ASN A 99 -5.69 3.33 -13.95
N LEU A 100 -6.36 2.76 -12.95
CA LEU A 100 -5.75 2.21 -11.73
C LEU A 100 -6.15 0.75 -11.55
N VAL A 101 -5.18 -0.10 -11.25
CA VAL A 101 -5.39 -1.50 -10.90
C VAL A 101 -4.82 -1.71 -9.50
N VAL A 102 -5.69 -2.06 -8.57
CA VAL A 102 -5.36 -2.25 -7.14
C VAL A 102 -5.13 -3.74 -6.90
N ILE A 103 -3.89 -4.12 -6.60
CA ILE A 103 -3.45 -5.52 -6.59
C ILE A 103 -2.60 -5.83 -5.36
N MET A 104 -2.46 -7.12 -5.09
CA MET A 104 -1.40 -7.67 -4.26
C MET A 104 -0.51 -8.51 -5.17
N ILE A 105 0.77 -8.19 -5.21
CA ILE A 105 1.77 -8.83 -6.06
C ILE A 105 2.91 -9.35 -5.19
N SER A 106 3.45 -10.52 -5.54
CA SER A 106 4.62 -11.09 -4.88
C SER A 106 5.63 -11.58 -5.92
N SER A 107 6.89 -11.55 -5.53
CA SER A 107 8.04 -12.12 -6.22
C SER A 107 8.96 -12.73 -5.16
N GLU A 108 9.94 -13.56 -5.54
CA GLU A 108 10.88 -14.18 -4.58
C GLU A 108 11.70 -13.11 -3.85
N ASN A 109 12.14 -12.07 -4.56
CA ASN A 109 12.68 -10.84 -4.02
C ASN A 109 11.53 -9.93 -3.59
N GLN A 110 10.84 -10.32 -2.53
CA GLN A 110 9.73 -9.54 -1.99
C GLN A 110 10.19 -8.11 -1.68
N ILE A 111 9.42 -7.12 -2.15
CA ILE A 111 9.66 -5.72 -1.82
C ILE A 111 9.09 -5.35 -0.44
N PHE A 112 8.33 -6.27 0.16
CA PHE A 112 7.73 -6.14 1.48
C PHE A 112 8.37 -7.16 2.41
N HIS A 113 8.83 -6.71 3.57
CA HIS A 113 9.34 -7.57 4.63
C HIS A 113 8.73 -7.10 5.94
N SER A 114 7.59 -7.69 6.30
CA SER A 114 6.97 -7.49 7.60
C SER A 114 5.93 -8.57 7.90
N CYS A 115 5.94 -9.07 9.13
CA CYS A 115 4.97 -10.05 9.60
C CYS A 115 3.54 -9.49 9.62
N ILE A 116 3.36 -8.23 10.06
CA ILE A 116 2.06 -7.54 10.12
C ILE A 116 2.27 -6.02 9.96
N ILE A 117 1.49 -5.36 9.11
CA ILE A 117 1.45 -3.89 8.98
C ILE A 117 -0.01 -3.44 9.06
N GLU A 118 -0.30 -2.42 9.87
CA GLU A 118 -1.62 -1.77 9.90
C GLU A 118 -1.52 -0.32 9.40
N GLU A 119 -2.37 0.04 8.43
CA GLU A 119 -2.46 1.39 7.86
C GLU A 119 -3.88 1.95 7.97
N MET A 120 -3.98 3.23 8.34
CA MET A 120 -5.24 3.97 8.35
C MET A 120 -5.28 4.93 7.17
N ILE A 121 -6.11 4.62 6.15
CA ILE A 121 -6.23 5.41 4.91
C ILE A 121 -7.68 5.89 4.79
N GLY A 122 -7.90 7.20 4.70
CA GLY A 122 -9.25 7.77 4.53
C GLY A 122 -10.28 7.40 5.61
N GLY A 123 -9.80 6.97 6.79
CA GLY A 123 -10.62 6.47 7.90
C GLY A 123 -10.93 4.97 7.87
N PHE A 124 -10.29 4.20 6.99
CA PHE A 124 -10.42 2.74 6.91
C PHE A 124 -9.10 2.06 7.31
N SER A 125 -9.19 0.97 8.10
CA SER A 125 -8.02 0.18 8.50
C SER A 125 -7.72 -0.92 7.47
N PHE A 126 -6.45 -1.02 7.09
CA PHE A 126 -5.88 -2.07 6.25
C PHE A 126 -4.82 -2.82 7.04
N THR A 127 -5.10 -4.09 7.35
CA THR A 127 -4.15 -4.98 8.03
C THR A 127 -3.54 -5.94 7.03
N TYR A 128 -2.25 -5.75 6.75
CA TYR A 128 -1.43 -6.58 5.89
C TYR A 128 -0.72 -7.65 6.71
N VAL A 129 -0.63 -8.86 6.18
CA VAL A 129 0.03 -10.00 6.82
C VAL A 129 0.94 -10.71 5.83
N CYS A 130 1.96 -11.40 6.34
CA CYS A 130 2.82 -12.30 5.56
C CYS A 130 3.46 -11.64 4.33
N ASP A 131 4.09 -10.47 4.53
CA ASP A 131 4.88 -9.82 3.48
C ASP A 131 4.10 -9.46 2.20
N GLN A 132 2.78 -9.28 2.32
CA GLN A 132 1.93 -8.84 1.21
C GLN A 132 1.27 -7.50 1.53
N LYS A 133 1.42 -6.53 0.64
CA LYS A 133 0.79 -5.21 0.76
C LYS A 133 0.05 -4.86 -0.53
N ILE A 134 -1.00 -4.05 -0.41
CA ILE A 134 -1.67 -3.49 -1.57
C ILE A 134 -0.74 -2.50 -2.28
N ILE A 135 -0.58 -2.72 -3.59
CA ILE A 135 0.06 -1.79 -4.50
C ILE A 135 -0.92 -1.41 -5.61
N VAL A 136 -0.82 -0.18 -6.11
CA VAL A 136 -1.64 0.30 -7.20
C VAL A 136 -0.77 0.49 -8.43
N TRP A 137 -1.05 -0.28 -9.47
CA TRP A 137 -0.48 -0.07 -10.79
C TRP A 137 -1.33 0.96 -11.54
N LYS A 138 -0.69 2.04 -12.01
CA LYS A 138 -1.33 3.09 -12.78
C LYS A 138 -0.99 2.92 -14.25
N LYS A 139 -1.99 2.66 -15.07
CA LYS A 139 -1.83 2.53 -16.52
C LYS A 139 -1.25 3.82 -17.10
N THR A 140 -0.06 3.73 -17.68
CA THR A 140 0.54 4.77 -18.52
C THR A 140 -0.16 4.77 -19.89
N LYS A 141 -0.44 5.97 -20.39
CA LYS A 141 -1.10 6.18 -21.70
C LYS A 141 -0.17 5.85 -22.85
#